data_AF-A0A8J2K307-F1
#
_entry.id   AF-A0A8J2K307-F1
#
_cell.length_a   1.000
_cell.length_b   1.000
_cell.length_c   1.000
_cell.angle_alpha   90.00
_cell.angle_beta   90.00
_cell.angle_gamma   90.00
#
_symmetry.space_group_name_H-M   'P 1'
#
loop_
_entity.id
_entity.type
_entity.pdbx_description
1 polymer ?
#
loop_
_entity_poly.entity_id
_entity_poly.type
_entity_poly.pdbx_seq_one_letter_code
_entity_poly.pdbx_strand_id
1 'polypeptide(L)'
;SMNLNPDEVLLGQGTLRPDLIESASHMVSGKADTIKTHHNDSGLVRKLRELGRVVEPLKDFHKDEVRALGRDLGLLPELVDRHPFPGPGLAIRVICALEPFMDSDFAETQVLVRLIVEYNSMLQKSHALLNRVENVCSAKEKDELRRISENQRLRSTLLPIRSVGVQGDKRSYSYVAAISSEGPPDWEELMFLAKIIPKVCHSVNRVCYLFGGLVKEPITEITQTLLTPDVLTTLRQCDYLAHQVLHDSGYSPQISQMPVVLIPVHFERGPLSRSPSCQRSVVIRPFVTNDFMTGVPATPGKHIPVEIVTMMCQRIENVPGISKVLYDLTSKPPGTTEWE
;
A
#
# COMPACT_ATOMS: atom_id res chain seq x y z
N SER A 1 15.59 19.45 -27.46
CA SER A 1 14.81 18.40 -28.16
C SER A 1 15.72 17.75 -29.19
N MET A 2 15.58 16.45 -29.44
CA MET A 2 16.51 15.68 -30.31
C MET A 2 16.39 15.97 -31.82
N ASN A 3 15.61 16.98 -32.26
CA ASN A 3 15.40 17.35 -33.66
C ASN A 3 15.13 16.16 -34.62
N LEU A 4 14.38 15.17 -34.14
CA LEU A 4 14.05 13.99 -34.93
C LEU A 4 12.97 14.31 -35.96
N ASN A 5 13.20 13.95 -37.22
CA ASN A 5 12.20 14.05 -38.28
C ASN A 5 11.10 12.98 -38.07
N PRO A 6 9.83 13.36 -37.82
CA PRO A 6 8.73 12.42 -37.63
C PRO A 6 8.42 11.54 -38.85
N ASP A 7 8.95 11.87 -40.03
CA ASP A 7 8.78 11.11 -41.27
C ASP A 7 9.90 10.07 -41.51
N GLU A 8 10.97 10.10 -40.69
CA GLU A 8 12.09 9.15 -40.76
C GLU A 8 12.20 8.22 -39.54
N VAL A 9 11.56 8.54 -38.40
CA VAL A 9 11.64 7.73 -37.16
C VAL A 9 10.39 6.93 -36.81
N LEU A 10 10.57 5.74 -36.23
CA LEU A 10 9.49 4.95 -35.63
C LEU A 10 9.54 5.06 -34.10
N LEU A 11 8.38 4.92 -33.44
CA LEU A 11 8.29 4.78 -31.99
C LEU A 11 7.93 3.35 -31.61
N GLY A 12 8.84 2.64 -30.94
CA GLY A 12 8.56 1.33 -30.35
C GLY A 12 7.99 1.46 -28.93
N GLN A 13 6.88 0.80 -28.63
CA GLN A 13 6.31 0.70 -27.29
C GLN A 13 6.12 -0.76 -26.86
N GLY A 14 6.44 -1.07 -25.60
CA GLY A 14 6.25 -2.40 -25.01
C GLY A 14 4.83 -2.65 -24.48
N THR A 15 3.82 -1.97 -25.01
CA THR A 15 2.41 -2.12 -24.60
C THR A 15 1.96 -3.57 -24.80
N LEU A 16 1.27 -4.13 -23.81
CA LEU A 16 0.77 -5.50 -23.87
C LEU A 16 -0.71 -5.57 -24.26
N ARG A 17 -1.16 -6.76 -24.68
CA ARG A 17 -2.57 -7.02 -25.01
C ARG A 17 -3.56 -6.60 -23.90
N PRO A 18 -3.31 -6.91 -22.61
CA PRO A 18 -4.24 -6.54 -21.54
C PRO A 18 -4.39 -5.02 -21.35
N ASP A 19 -3.32 -4.25 -21.59
CA ASP A 19 -3.33 -2.79 -21.46
C ASP A 19 -4.25 -2.12 -22.50
N LEU A 20 -4.34 -2.71 -23.70
CA LEU A 20 -5.22 -2.25 -24.78
C LEU A 20 -6.70 -2.54 -24.47
N ILE A 21 -6.99 -3.70 -23.87
CA ILE A 21 -8.35 -4.07 -23.46
C ILE A 21 -8.83 -3.17 -22.32
N GLU A 22 -8.00 -2.93 -21.31
CA GLU A 22 -8.31 -2.01 -20.20
C GLU A 22 -8.59 -0.60 -20.75
N SER A 23 -7.73 -0.10 -21.63
CA SER A 23 -7.89 1.22 -22.29
C SER A 23 -9.17 1.31 -23.12
N ALA A 24 -9.52 0.25 -23.87
CA ALA A 24 -10.76 0.19 -24.66
C ALA A 24 -12.02 0.12 -23.77
N SER A 25 -11.96 -0.60 -22.65
CA SER A 25 -13.09 -0.69 -21.70
C SER A 25 -13.40 0.66 -21.04
N HIS A 26 -12.38 1.45 -20.74
CA HIS A 26 -12.52 2.82 -20.23
C HIS A 26 -13.08 3.80 -21.27
N MET A 27 -12.76 3.63 -22.56
CA MET A 27 -13.36 4.44 -23.65
C MET A 27 -14.86 4.16 -23.84
N VAL A 28 -15.31 2.93 -23.55
CA VAL A 28 -16.72 2.53 -23.69
C VAL A 28 -17.56 2.92 -22.45
N SER A 29 -16.96 2.97 -21.25
CA SER A 29 -17.62 3.49 -20.05
C SER A 29 -17.60 5.04 -20.04
N GLY A 30 -18.54 5.66 -20.76
CA GLY A 30 -18.59 7.10 -21.05
C GLY A 30 -18.79 8.10 -19.88
N LYS A 31 -18.28 7.82 -18.68
CA LYS A 31 -18.35 8.71 -17.50
C LYS A 31 -17.22 8.55 -16.47
N ALA A 32 -16.11 7.90 -16.84
CA ALA A 32 -14.92 7.89 -16.00
C ALA A 32 -14.01 9.04 -16.45
N ASP A 33 -13.79 10.03 -15.57
CA ASP A 33 -12.75 11.05 -15.77
C ASP A 33 -11.46 10.37 -16.22
N THR A 34 -10.84 10.97 -17.23
CA THR A 34 -9.68 10.52 -18.00
C THR A 34 -8.51 10.08 -17.13
N ILE A 35 -8.50 8.82 -16.69
CA ILE A 35 -7.40 8.21 -15.95
C ILE A 35 -6.69 7.23 -16.88
N LYS A 36 -5.41 7.54 -17.13
CA LYS A 36 -4.50 7.08 -18.20
C LYS A 36 -4.59 7.91 -19.49
N THR A 37 -4.33 9.22 -19.39
CA THR A 37 -3.60 9.88 -20.48
C THR A 37 -2.33 9.06 -20.72
N HIS A 38 -2.17 8.53 -21.94
CA HIS A 38 -1.02 7.70 -22.28
C HIS A 38 0.27 8.38 -21.79
N HIS A 39 1.10 7.64 -21.04
CA HIS A 39 2.31 8.13 -20.37
C HIS A 39 3.38 8.78 -21.30
N ASN A 40 3.09 8.94 -22.59
CA ASN A 40 3.95 9.49 -23.63
C ASN A 40 3.25 10.52 -24.52
N ASP A 41 2.27 11.29 -24.03
CA ASP A 41 1.51 12.21 -24.88
C ASP A 41 2.26 13.55 -25.15
N SER A 42 3.35 13.47 -25.91
CA SER A 42 4.07 14.65 -26.44
C SER A 42 3.60 14.97 -27.87
N GLY A 43 3.80 16.21 -28.32
CA GLY A 43 3.43 16.61 -29.69
C GLY A 43 4.06 15.74 -30.78
N LEU A 44 5.29 15.25 -30.56
CA LEU A 44 5.94 14.30 -31.46
C LEU A 44 5.25 12.93 -31.46
N VAL A 45 4.86 12.41 -30.30
CA VAL A 45 4.20 11.11 -30.18
C VAL A 45 2.79 11.14 -30.78
N ARG A 46 2.05 12.26 -30.63
CA ARG A 46 0.77 12.46 -31.33
C ARG A 46 0.96 12.41 -32.85
N LYS A 47 1.93 13.16 -33.37
CA LYS A 47 2.24 13.17 -34.81
C LYS A 47 2.67 11.79 -35.31
N LEU A 48 3.52 11.07 -34.58
CA LEU A 48 3.91 9.70 -34.94
C LEU A 48 2.73 8.73 -34.92
N ARG A 49 1.78 8.90 -34.00
CA ARG A 49 0.55 8.10 -33.92
C ARG A 49 -0.39 8.38 -35.09
N GLU A 50 -0.61 9.65 -35.43
CA GLU A 50 -1.40 10.08 -36.59
C GLU A 50 -0.82 9.54 -37.91
N LEU A 51 0.51 9.52 -38.02
CA LEU A 51 1.21 8.99 -39.19
C LEU A 51 1.30 7.45 -39.21
N GLY A 52 0.71 6.74 -38.23
CA GLY A 52 0.76 5.26 -38.17
C GLY A 52 2.15 4.69 -37.90
N ARG A 53 3.02 5.46 -37.23
CA ARG A 53 4.45 5.15 -37.00
C ARG A 53 4.78 4.69 -35.58
N VAL A 54 3.75 4.29 -34.83
CA VAL A 54 3.89 3.64 -33.52
C VAL A 54 3.81 2.13 -33.71
N VAL A 55 4.85 1.43 -33.25
CA VAL A 55 4.95 -0.03 -33.33
C VAL A 55 4.88 -0.61 -31.92
N GLU A 56 4.00 -1.57 -31.73
CA GLU A 56 3.80 -2.26 -30.45
C GLU A 56 4.06 -3.76 -30.63
N PRO A 57 5.33 -4.22 -30.57
CA PRO A 57 5.68 -5.59 -30.91
C PRO A 57 5.08 -6.64 -29.96
N LEU A 58 4.74 -6.22 -28.74
CA LEU A 58 4.26 -7.10 -27.67
C LEU A 58 2.73 -7.12 -27.53
N LYS A 59 2.01 -6.41 -28.41
CA LYS A 59 0.55 -6.21 -28.31
C LYS A 59 -0.27 -7.51 -28.36
N ASP A 60 0.30 -8.58 -28.89
CA ASP A 60 -0.36 -9.88 -29.06
C ASP A 60 0.05 -10.90 -27.98
N PHE A 61 0.96 -10.53 -27.07
CA PHE A 61 1.49 -11.40 -26.03
C PHE A 61 0.86 -11.13 -24.66
N HIS A 62 0.74 -12.20 -23.86
CA HIS A 62 0.47 -12.19 -22.44
C HIS A 62 1.76 -12.02 -21.61
N LYS A 63 1.63 -11.67 -20.33
CA LYS A 63 2.76 -11.26 -19.48
C LYS A 63 3.78 -12.38 -19.23
N ASP A 64 3.30 -13.61 -19.08
CA ASP A 64 4.10 -14.83 -18.99
C ASP A 64 4.86 -15.11 -20.30
N GLU A 65 4.20 -14.93 -21.44
CA GLU A 65 4.83 -15.09 -22.77
C GLU A 65 5.94 -14.05 -23.01
N VAL A 66 5.73 -12.80 -22.58
CA VAL A 66 6.77 -11.75 -22.67
C VAL A 66 8.01 -12.12 -21.85
N ARG A 67 7.84 -12.76 -20.69
CA ARG A 67 8.97 -13.25 -19.88
C ARG A 67 9.70 -14.39 -20.56
N ALA A 68 8.97 -15.34 -21.15
CA ALA A 68 9.56 -16.43 -21.93
C ALA A 68 10.36 -15.88 -23.11
N LEU A 69 9.76 -14.97 -23.88
CA LEU A 69 10.41 -14.28 -25.01
C LEU A 69 11.67 -13.53 -24.56
N GLY A 70 11.64 -12.85 -23.41
CA GLY A 70 12.81 -12.17 -22.87
C GLY A 70 13.98 -13.14 -22.60
N ARG A 71 13.70 -14.34 -22.09
CA ARG A 71 14.72 -15.39 -21.88
C ARG A 71 15.26 -15.92 -23.20
N ASP A 72 14.41 -16.14 -24.19
CA ASP A 72 14.81 -16.60 -25.53
C ASP A 72 15.70 -15.56 -26.25
N LEU A 73 15.48 -14.27 -25.98
CA LEU A 73 16.31 -13.17 -26.46
C LEU A 73 17.63 -13.00 -25.67
N GLY A 74 17.89 -13.83 -24.66
CA GLY A 74 19.11 -13.80 -23.86
C GLY A 74 19.13 -12.74 -22.75
N LEU A 75 17.97 -12.20 -22.35
CA LEU A 75 17.89 -11.30 -21.18
C LEU A 75 18.12 -12.08 -19.89
N LEU A 76 18.77 -11.43 -18.92
CA LEU A 76 19.02 -12.01 -17.61
C LEU A 76 17.70 -12.34 -16.89
N PRO A 77 17.57 -13.51 -16.23
CA PRO A 77 16.39 -13.88 -15.43
C PRO A 77 15.98 -12.79 -14.43
N GLU A 78 16.97 -12.21 -13.74
CA GLU A 78 16.79 -11.12 -12.77
C GLU A 78 16.20 -9.83 -13.35
N LEU A 79 16.23 -9.65 -14.67
CA LEU A 79 15.65 -8.51 -15.36
C LEU A 79 14.23 -8.81 -15.82
N VAL A 80 13.97 -10.01 -16.34
CA VAL A 80 12.64 -10.42 -16.84
C VAL A 80 11.65 -10.72 -15.71
N ASP A 81 12.15 -11.19 -14.56
CA ASP A 81 11.31 -11.58 -13.41
C ASP A 81 11.09 -10.44 -12.40
N ARG A 82 11.53 -9.22 -12.71
CA ARG A 82 11.28 -8.05 -11.86
C ARG A 82 9.79 -7.81 -11.64
N HIS A 83 9.47 -7.40 -10.42
CA HIS A 83 8.14 -6.89 -10.10
C HIS A 83 7.82 -5.65 -10.94
N PRO A 84 6.54 -5.42 -11.27
CA PRO A 84 6.15 -4.18 -11.92
C PRO A 84 6.51 -2.98 -11.03
N PHE A 85 6.97 -1.91 -11.68
CA PHE A 85 7.29 -0.65 -11.03
C PHE A 85 6.47 0.47 -11.69
N PRO A 86 5.74 1.30 -10.92
CA PRO A 86 4.82 2.27 -11.49
C PRO A 86 5.59 3.38 -12.24
N GLY A 87 4.97 3.95 -13.28
CA GLY A 87 5.57 5.05 -14.06
C GLY A 87 6.01 6.25 -13.21
N PRO A 88 5.18 6.76 -12.28
CA PRO A 88 5.58 7.80 -11.33
C PRO A 88 6.65 7.35 -10.29
N GLY A 89 6.95 6.06 -10.23
CA GLY A 89 7.96 5.48 -9.35
C GLY A 89 7.75 5.76 -7.87
N LEU A 90 8.81 6.19 -7.20
CA LEU A 90 8.78 6.46 -5.75
C LEU A 90 7.94 7.70 -5.38
N ALA A 91 7.55 8.54 -6.34
CA ALA A 91 6.76 9.73 -6.06
C ALA A 91 5.40 9.40 -5.41
N ILE A 92 4.83 8.24 -5.75
CA ILE A 92 3.57 7.73 -5.20
C ILE A 92 3.76 6.73 -4.04
N ARG A 93 4.99 6.68 -3.52
CA ARG A 93 5.39 5.86 -2.37
C ARG A 93 5.93 6.72 -1.22
N VAL A 94 5.76 8.04 -1.31
CA VAL A 94 6.04 8.98 -0.22
C VAL A 94 4.73 9.71 0.08
N ILE A 95 4.14 9.43 1.24
CA ILE A 95 2.98 10.20 1.69
C ILE A 95 3.46 11.61 2.04
N CYS A 96 3.19 12.55 1.14
CA CYS A 96 3.55 13.95 1.33
C CYS A 96 2.46 14.66 2.14
N ALA A 97 2.87 15.38 3.18
CA ALA A 97 1.95 16.15 4.02
C ALA A 97 2.67 17.31 4.71
N LEU A 98 1.99 18.46 4.76
CA LEU A 98 2.42 19.65 5.52
C LEU A 98 1.69 19.79 6.85
N GLU A 99 0.45 19.29 6.92
CA GLU A 99 -0.42 19.31 8.08
C GLU A 99 -1.02 17.92 8.34
N PRO A 100 -1.31 17.57 9.61
CA PRO A 100 -1.96 16.31 9.93
C PRO A 100 -3.38 16.26 9.34
N PHE A 101 -3.75 15.11 8.78
CA PHE A 101 -5.10 14.88 8.26
C PHE A 101 -6.02 14.36 9.36
N MET A 102 -6.87 15.23 9.89
CA MET A 102 -7.85 14.93 10.93
C MET A 102 -9.15 15.69 10.64
N ASP A 103 -10.06 15.09 9.89
CA ASP A 103 -11.39 15.69 9.66
C ASP A 103 -12.26 15.58 10.92
N SER A 104 -13.49 16.11 10.85
CA SER A 104 -14.43 16.15 11.97
C SER A 104 -14.76 14.78 12.56
N ASP A 105 -14.61 13.70 11.79
CA ASP A 105 -14.87 12.33 12.18
C ASP A 105 -13.64 11.59 12.74
N PHE A 106 -12.46 12.22 12.81
CA PHE A 106 -11.21 11.57 13.23
C PHE A 106 -11.30 10.97 14.63
N ALA A 107 -11.80 11.75 15.61
CA ALA A 107 -11.92 11.31 16.99
C ALA A 107 -12.93 10.15 17.13
N GLU A 108 -14.07 10.25 16.44
CA GLU A 108 -15.10 9.21 16.43
C GLU A 108 -14.57 7.92 15.77
N THR A 109 -13.89 8.04 14.64
CA THR A 109 -13.27 6.92 13.91
C THR A 109 -12.20 6.25 14.77
N GLN A 110 -11.35 7.02 15.45
CA GLN A 110 -10.34 6.46 16.36
C GLN A 110 -10.98 5.63 17.48
N VAL A 111 -12.06 6.12 18.08
CA VAL A 111 -12.80 5.38 19.12
C VAL A 111 -13.43 4.11 18.54
N LEU A 112 -14.00 4.17 17.34
CA LEU A 112 -14.64 3.02 16.70
C LEU A 112 -13.63 1.93 16.32
N VAL A 113 -12.47 2.30 15.75
CA VAL A 113 -11.38 1.35 15.46
C VAL A 113 -10.89 0.70 16.76
N ARG A 114 -10.70 1.49 17.82
CA ARG A 114 -10.32 0.99 19.14
C ARG A 114 -11.38 0.03 19.70
N LEU A 115 -12.66 0.34 19.51
CA LEU A 115 -13.75 -0.53 19.94
C LEU A 115 -13.70 -1.88 19.25
N ILE A 116 -13.41 -1.92 17.95
CA ILE A 116 -13.29 -3.17 17.18
C ILE A 116 -12.10 -4.01 17.67
N VAL A 117 -10.95 -3.38 17.91
CA VAL A 117 -9.72 -4.06 18.30
C VAL A 117 -9.75 -4.52 19.77
N GLU A 118 -10.36 -3.74 20.66
CA GLU A 118 -10.49 -4.04 22.10
C GLU A 118 -11.92 -4.52 22.47
N TYR A 119 -12.59 -5.21 21.55
CA TYR A 119 -14.04 -5.49 21.58
C TYR A 119 -14.55 -6.05 22.91
N ASN A 120 -13.94 -7.12 23.42
CA ASN A 120 -14.40 -7.77 24.65
C ASN A 120 -14.38 -6.83 25.86
N SER A 121 -13.30 -6.05 26.00
CA SER A 121 -13.17 -5.09 27.11
C SER A 121 -14.15 -3.91 26.99
N MET A 122 -14.58 -3.59 25.77
CA MET A 122 -15.49 -2.47 25.49
C MET A 122 -16.96 -2.85 25.64
N LEU A 123 -17.32 -4.13 25.45
CA LEU A 123 -18.67 -4.64 25.73
C LEU A 123 -19.10 -4.36 27.17
N GLN A 124 -18.17 -4.42 28.12
CA GLN A 124 -18.43 -4.17 29.54
C GLN A 124 -18.69 -2.70 29.86
N LYS A 125 -18.33 -1.77 28.96
CA LYS A 125 -18.34 -0.31 29.22
C LYS A 125 -19.53 0.44 28.62
N SER A 126 -20.48 -0.26 27.98
CA SER A 126 -21.68 0.32 27.34
C SER A 126 -21.40 1.60 26.55
N HIS A 127 -20.78 1.45 25.36
CA HIS A 127 -20.43 2.59 24.50
C HIS A 127 -21.49 2.83 23.42
N ALA A 128 -21.87 4.08 23.18
CA ALA A 128 -22.89 4.46 22.18
C ALA A 128 -22.56 4.03 20.73
N LEU A 129 -21.29 3.77 20.42
CA LEU A 129 -20.81 3.39 19.09
C LEU A 129 -20.80 1.87 18.88
N LEU A 130 -21.01 1.08 19.95
CA LEU A 130 -21.04 -0.37 19.88
C LEU A 130 -22.10 -0.86 18.87
N ASN A 131 -23.24 -0.17 18.82
CA ASN A 131 -24.32 -0.46 17.89
C ASN A 131 -23.87 -0.44 16.42
N ARG A 132 -22.84 0.35 16.05
CA ARG A 132 -22.30 0.34 14.67
C ARG A 132 -21.64 -0.99 14.34
N VAL A 133 -20.87 -1.55 15.28
CA VAL A 133 -20.27 -2.88 15.11
C VAL A 133 -21.37 -3.94 15.09
N GLU A 134 -22.34 -3.85 16.00
CA GLU A 134 -23.40 -4.85 16.14
C GLU A 134 -24.34 -4.96 14.93
N ASN A 135 -24.61 -3.82 14.27
CA ASN A 135 -25.49 -3.75 13.11
C ASN A 135 -24.81 -4.22 11.81
N VAL A 136 -23.47 -4.14 11.74
CA VAL A 136 -22.70 -4.46 10.52
C VAL A 136 -22.10 -5.87 10.59
N CYS A 137 -21.71 -6.33 11.78
CA CYS A 137 -21.05 -7.62 11.96
C CYS A 137 -22.05 -8.74 12.23
N SER A 138 -21.86 -9.86 11.54
CA SER A 138 -22.59 -11.11 11.79
C SER A 138 -22.27 -11.68 13.18
N ALA A 139 -23.11 -12.59 13.68
CA ALA A 139 -22.87 -13.24 14.98
C ALA A 139 -21.47 -13.91 15.05
N LYS A 140 -21.07 -14.62 13.98
CA LYS A 140 -19.75 -15.25 13.89
C LYS A 140 -18.60 -14.24 13.94
N GLU A 141 -18.72 -13.11 13.23
CA GLU A 141 -17.70 -12.07 13.27
C GLU A 141 -17.59 -11.44 14.66
N LYS A 142 -18.71 -11.27 15.37
CA LYS A 142 -18.71 -10.75 16.74
C LYS A 142 -18.09 -11.71 17.75
N ASP A 143 -18.37 -13.01 17.61
CA ASP A 143 -17.72 -14.03 18.44
C ASP A 143 -16.22 -14.08 18.19
N GLU A 144 -15.80 -13.92 16.94
CA GLU A 144 -14.38 -13.86 16.57
C GLU A 144 -13.70 -12.60 17.11
N LEU A 145 -14.33 -11.43 17.02
CA LEU A 145 -13.82 -10.20 17.65
C LEU A 145 -13.64 -10.37 19.17
N ARG A 146 -14.58 -11.05 19.83
CA ARG A 146 -14.47 -11.35 21.26
C ARG A 146 -13.26 -12.25 21.52
N ARG A 147 -13.12 -13.34 20.76
CA ARG A 147 -11.99 -14.29 20.88
C ARG A 147 -10.64 -13.60 20.68
N ILE A 148 -10.48 -12.81 19.62
CA ILE A 148 -9.22 -12.11 19.32
C ILE A 148 -8.84 -11.14 20.43
N SER A 149 -9.79 -10.34 20.90
CA SER A 149 -9.55 -9.34 21.95
C SER A 149 -9.34 -9.93 23.35
N GLU A 150 -9.69 -11.21 23.56
CA GLU A 150 -9.33 -11.98 24.77
C GLU A 150 -7.95 -12.61 24.65
N ASN A 151 -7.63 -13.16 23.47
CA ASN A 151 -6.38 -13.87 23.21
C ASN A 151 -5.17 -12.96 23.16
N GLN A 152 -5.32 -11.77 22.56
CA GLN A 152 -4.21 -10.86 22.32
C GLN A 152 -4.46 -9.49 22.91
N ARG A 153 -3.43 -9.00 23.61
CA ARG A 153 -3.42 -7.60 24.02
C ARG A 153 -3.00 -6.74 22.84
N LEU A 154 -4.01 -6.24 22.13
CA LEU A 154 -3.86 -5.33 21.00
C LEU A 154 -4.17 -3.87 21.39
N ARG A 155 -3.56 -2.95 20.64
CA ARG A 155 -3.88 -1.52 20.65
C ARG A 155 -3.98 -1.03 19.23
N SER A 156 -4.82 -0.03 19.02
CA SER A 156 -4.95 0.63 17.73
C SER A 156 -4.87 2.14 17.84
N THR A 157 -4.36 2.77 16.79
CA THR A 157 -4.37 4.23 16.61
C THR A 157 -4.73 4.57 15.17
N LEU A 158 -5.42 5.68 14.97
CA LEU A 158 -5.65 6.24 13.65
C LEU A 158 -4.46 7.13 13.29
N LEU A 159 -3.89 6.96 12.10
CA LEU A 159 -2.78 7.78 11.65
C LEU A 159 -3.33 9.04 10.97
N PRO A 160 -2.81 10.24 11.29
CA PRO A 160 -3.28 11.50 10.73
C PRO A 160 -2.72 11.74 9.31
N ILE A 161 -2.91 10.77 8.43
CA ILE A 161 -2.46 10.76 7.04
C ILE A 161 -3.58 10.23 6.14
N ARG A 162 -3.45 10.47 4.84
CA ARG A 162 -4.35 9.92 3.80
C ARG A 162 -3.64 8.82 3.04
N SER A 163 -4.40 7.81 2.64
CA SER A 163 -3.97 6.86 1.62
C SER A 163 -5.11 6.53 0.67
N VAL A 164 -4.75 6.28 -0.59
CA VAL A 164 -5.71 5.91 -1.62
C VAL A 164 -6.32 4.53 -1.35
N GLY A 165 -7.63 4.43 -1.60
CA GLY A 165 -8.42 3.21 -1.59
C GLY A 165 -9.39 3.17 -2.77
N VAL A 166 -10.12 2.06 -2.92
CA VAL A 166 -11.19 1.88 -3.90
C VAL A 166 -12.41 1.34 -3.17
N GLN A 167 -13.51 2.08 -3.24
CA GLN A 167 -14.80 1.69 -2.67
C GLN A 167 -15.87 1.81 -3.77
N GLY A 168 -16.48 0.68 -4.12
CA GLY A 168 -17.29 0.59 -5.34
C GLY A 168 -16.44 0.91 -6.57
N ASP A 169 -16.94 1.81 -7.43
CA ASP A 169 -16.28 2.18 -8.68
C ASP A 169 -15.39 3.43 -8.58
N LYS A 170 -15.19 3.98 -7.37
CA LYS A 170 -14.48 5.25 -7.18
C LYS A 170 -13.26 5.11 -6.29
N ARG A 171 -12.23 5.91 -6.61
CA ARG A 171 -11.09 6.13 -5.72
C ARG A 171 -11.53 6.98 -4.53
N SER A 172 -11.03 6.65 -3.34
CA SER A 172 -11.18 7.41 -2.11
C SER A 172 -9.81 7.72 -1.52
N TYR A 173 -9.69 8.83 -0.77
CA TYR A 173 -8.53 9.13 0.06
C TYR A 173 -9.00 9.28 1.49
N SER A 174 -8.55 8.39 2.36
CA SER A 174 -9.08 8.31 3.73
C SER A 174 -8.05 7.75 4.69
N TYR A 175 -8.45 7.54 5.94
CA TYR A 175 -7.53 7.25 7.03
C TYR A 175 -6.84 5.90 6.91
N VAL A 176 -5.72 5.78 7.62
CA VAL A 176 -4.98 4.54 7.87
C VAL A 176 -5.09 4.21 9.36
N ALA A 177 -5.52 3.00 9.69
CA ALA A 177 -5.48 2.47 11.04
C ALA A 177 -4.21 1.65 11.25
N ALA A 178 -3.54 1.83 12.39
CA ALA A 178 -2.43 0.99 12.81
C ALA A 178 -2.82 0.15 14.03
N ILE A 179 -2.45 -1.13 14.03
CA ILE A 179 -2.63 -2.09 15.12
C ILE A 179 -1.26 -2.50 15.63
N SER A 180 -1.10 -2.62 16.94
CA SER A 180 0.11 -3.09 17.61
C SER A 180 -0.23 -4.13 18.67
N SER A 181 0.74 -4.97 19.04
CA SER A 181 0.57 -6.06 20.01
C SER A 181 1.66 -6.02 21.09
N GLU A 182 1.35 -6.54 22.29
CA GLU A 182 2.34 -6.69 23.38
C GLU A 182 3.33 -7.84 23.12
N GLY A 183 2.86 -8.90 22.45
CA GLY A 183 3.66 -10.07 22.07
C GLY A 183 3.70 -10.29 20.55
N PRO A 184 4.24 -11.44 20.09
CA PRO A 184 4.22 -11.82 18.69
C PRO A 184 2.80 -11.77 18.11
N PRO A 185 2.60 -11.19 16.92
CA PRO A 185 1.27 -11.08 16.33
C PRO A 185 0.77 -12.45 15.83
N ASP A 186 -0.54 -12.69 15.92
CA ASP A 186 -1.19 -13.71 15.09
C ASP A 186 -1.65 -13.06 13.79
N TRP A 187 -1.04 -13.48 12.69
CA TRP A 187 -1.27 -12.87 11.39
C TRP A 187 -2.67 -13.12 10.85
N GLU A 188 -3.29 -14.27 11.13
CA GLU A 188 -4.65 -14.56 10.66
C GLU A 188 -5.68 -13.71 11.42
N GLU A 189 -5.48 -13.52 12.73
CA GLU A 189 -6.30 -12.62 13.54
C GLU A 189 -6.17 -11.15 13.08
N LEU A 190 -4.96 -10.71 12.76
CA LEU A 190 -4.72 -9.37 12.20
C LEU A 190 -5.34 -9.19 10.81
N MET A 191 -5.27 -10.20 9.94
CA MET A 191 -5.93 -10.16 8.63
C MET A 191 -7.46 -10.11 8.77
N PHE A 192 -8.01 -10.81 9.76
CA PHE A 192 -9.44 -10.71 10.08
C PHE A 192 -9.81 -9.27 10.50
N LEU A 193 -9.05 -8.66 11.42
CA LEU A 193 -9.28 -7.27 11.83
C LEU A 193 -9.15 -6.29 10.65
N ALA A 194 -8.18 -6.51 9.76
CA ALA A 194 -7.98 -5.70 8.56
C ALA A 194 -9.15 -5.76 7.57
N LYS A 195 -9.95 -6.83 7.60
CA LYS A 195 -11.21 -6.95 6.85
C LYS A 195 -12.37 -6.28 7.58
N ILE A 196 -12.48 -6.44 8.89
CA ILE A 196 -13.61 -5.93 9.67
C ILE A 196 -13.56 -4.42 9.86
N ILE A 197 -12.38 -3.84 10.13
CA ILE A 197 -12.27 -2.41 10.40
C ILE A 197 -12.82 -1.56 9.25
N PRO A 198 -12.41 -1.74 7.98
CA PRO A 198 -12.97 -0.96 6.88
C PRO A 198 -14.43 -1.28 6.57
N LYS A 199 -14.89 -2.50 6.88
CA LYS A 199 -16.31 -2.90 6.74
C LYS A 199 -17.21 -2.09 7.67
N VAL A 200 -16.74 -1.78 8.88
CA VAL A 200 -17.50 -1.00 9.87
C VAL A 200 -17.21 0.50 9.74
N CYS A 201 -15.95 0.86 9.46
CA CYS A 201 -15.46 2.23 9.35
C CYS A 201 -15.11 2.52 7.88
N HIS A 202 -16.08 2.99 7.09
CA HIS A 202 -15.83 3.30 5.68
C HIS A 202 -14.84 4.48 5.49
N SER A 203 -14.56 5.26 6.53
CA SER A 203 -13.51 6.28 6.59
C SER A 203 -12.09 5.70 6.76
N VAL A 204 -11.93 4.37 6.84
CA VAL A 204 -10.62 3.71 6.93
C VAL A 204 -10.35 2.97 5.63
N ASN A 205 -9.36 3.43 4.87
CA ASN A 205 -8.96 2.78 3.63
C ASN A 205 -7.96 1.64 3.86
N ARG A 206 -7.15 1.73 4.92
CA ARG A 206 -6.09 0.76 5.20
C ARG A 206 -5.96 0.42 6.66
N VAL A 207 -5.50 -0.81 6.90
CA VAL A 207 -5.13 -1.32 8.22
C VAL A 207 -3.72 -1.86 8.13
N CYS A 208 -2.85 -1.42 9.03
CA CYS A 208 -1.46 -1.85 9.12
C CYS A 208 -1.15 -2.44 10.49
N TYR A 209 -0.22 -3.40 10.52
CA TYR A 209 0.43 -3.80 11.75
C TYR A 209 1.67 -2.94 12.00
N LEU A 210 1.86 -2.45 13.22
CA LEU A 210 3.01 -1.68 13.67
C LEU A 210 3.96 -2.57 14.47
N PHE A 211 5.21 -2.69 14.01
CA PHE A 211 6.24 -3.45 14.73
C PHE A 211 6.83 -2.65 15.90
N GLY A 212 7.41 -3.36 16.87
CA GLY A 212 8.15 -2.75 17.98
C GLY A 212 7.35 -2.46 19.24
N GLY A 213 6.27 -3.21 19.49
CA GLY A 213 5.49 -3.20 20.73
C GLY A 213 4.24 -2.32 20.68
N LEU A 214 3.53 -2.22 21.81
CA LEU A 214 2.27 -1.48 21.90
C LEU A 214 2.45 0.01 21.67
N VAL A 215 1.61 0.58 20.78
CA VAL A 215 1.42 2.01 20.70
C VAL A 215 0.80 2.52 22.01
N LYS A 216 1.48 3.47 22.64
CA LYS A 216 1.09 4.00 23.96
C LYS A 216 0.16 5.19 23.85
N GLU A 217 0.43 6.07 22.89
CA GLU A 217 -0.23 7.37 22.74
C GLU A 217 -0.80 7.53 21.33
N PRO A 218 -1.97 8.18 21.18
CA PRO A 218 -2.50 8.55 19.87
C PRO A 218 -1.54 9.46 19.10
N ILE A 219 -1.48 9.32 17.79
CA ILE A 219 -0.68 10.20 16.94
C ILE A 219 -1.54 11.33 16.41
N THR A 220 -1.21 12.57 16.77
CA THR A 220 -1.93 13.78 16.34
C THR A 220 -1.09 14.74 15.50
N GLU A 221 0.19 14.42 15.32
CA GLU A 221 1.16 15.26 14.62
C GLU A 221 1.90 14.44 13.56
N ILE A 222 2.41 15.12 12.54
CA ILE A 222 3.20 14.51 11.46
C ILE A 222 4.56 15.20 11.33
N THR A 223 5.51 14.52 10.70
CA THR A 223 6.75 15.13 10.21
C THR A 223 6.49 15.69 8.82
N GLN A 224 6.61 17.00 8.63
CA GLN A 224 6.43 17.61 7.31
C GLN A 224 7.28 16.91 6.25
N THR A 225 6.64 16.46 5.18
CA THR A 225 7.26 15.59 4.18
C THR A 225 6.79 15.99 2.80
N LEU A 226 7.75 16.21 1.90
CA LEU A 226 7.56 16.49 0.49
C LEU A 226 8.55 15.64 -0.31
N LEU A 227 8.39 15.61 -1.64
CA LEU A 227 9.31 14.95 -2.56
C LEU A 227 10.64 15.74 -2.68
N THR A 228 11.48 15.64 -1.66
CA THR A 228 12.83 16.21 -1.65
C THR A 228 13.89 15.13 -1.91
N PRO A 229 15.09 15.49 -2.40
CA PRO A 229 16.16 14.54 -2.61
C PRO A 229 16.50 13.70 -1.37
N ASP A 230 16.49 14.29 -0.18
CA ASP A 230 16.81 13.59 1.06
C ASP A 230 15.73 12.55 1.41
N VAL A 231 14.46 12.93 1.32
CA VAL A 231 13.32 12.02 1.56
C VAL A 231 13.35 10.85 0.58
N LEU A 232 13.61 11.13 -0.70
CA LEU A 232 13.75 10.10 -1.73
C LEU A 232 15.00 9.24 -1.52
N THR A 233 16.08 9.76 -0.94
CA THR A 233 17.28 8.98 -0.59
C THR A 233 16.95 7.99 0.52
N THR A 234 16.27 8.43 1.57
CA THR A 234 15.81 7.56 2.65
C THR A 234 14.91 6.45 2.12
N LEU A 235 13.89 6.79 1.31
CA LEU A 235 12.99 5.78 0.75
C LEU A 235 13.72 4.80 -0.19
N ARG A 236 14.62 5.27 -1.06
CA ARG A 236 15.44 4.40 -1.92
C ARG A 236 16.23 3.37 -1.10
N GLN A 237 16.82 3.80 0.01
CA GLN A 237 17.56 2.90 0.89
C GLN A 237 16.63 1.85 1.52
N CYS A 238 15.46 2.27 2.02
CA CYS A 238 14.49 1.36 2.63
C CYS A 238 13.95 0.34 1.60
N ASP A 239 13.58 0.81 0.41
CA ASP A 239 13.09 -0.03 -0.69
C ASP A 239 14.14 -1.04 -1.14
N TYR A 240 15.40 -0.61 -1.30
CA TYR A 240 16.53 -1.48 -1.62
C TYR A 240 16.73 -2.57 -0.57
N LEU A 241 16.78 -2.21 0.72
CA LEU A 241 17.01 -3.19 1.80
C LEU A 241 15.88 -4.22 1.88
N ALA A 242 14.63 -3.79 1.72
CA ALA A 242 13.48 -4.69 1.73
C ALA A 242 13.53 -5.67 0.54
N HIS A 243 13.73 -5.15 -0.67
CA HIS A 243 13.76 -5.98 -1.87
C HIS A 243 15.00 -6.89 -1.92
N GLN A 244 16.13 -6.46 -1.38
CA GLN A 244 17.31 -7.31 -1.23
C GLN A 244 17.00 -8.51 -0.33
N VAL A 245 16.37 -8.30 0.83
CA VAL A 245 15.96 -9.40 1.72
C VAL A 245 14.96 -10.33 1.03
N LEU A 246 13.98 -9.80 0.30
CA LEU A 246 13.01 -10.61 -0.44
C LEU A 246 13.68 -11.44 -1.55
N HIS A 247 14.60 -10.82 -2.29
CA HIS A 247 15.34 -11.45 -3.37
C HIS A 247 16.25 -12.57 -2.87
N ASP A 248 17.12 -12.27 -1.89
CA ASP A 248 18.13 -13.19 -1.39
C ASP A 248 17.50 -14.40 -0.66
N SER A 249 16.26 -14.25 -0.19
CA SER A 249 15.48 -15.35 0.40
C SER A 249 14.82 -16.28 -0.61
N GLY A 250 14.75 -15.91 -1.89
CA GLY A 250 14.09 -16.69 -2.94
C GLY A 250 12.55 -16.59 -2.96
N TYR A 251 11.95 -15.71 -2.16
CA TYR A 251 10.49 -15.56 -2.07
C TYR A 251 9.89 -14.51 -3.03
N SER A 252 10.72 -13.77 -3.78
CA SER A 252 10.25 -12.82 -4.79
C SER A 252 9.16 -13.37 -5.74
N PRO A 253 9.23 -14.62 -6.25
CA PRO A 253 8.20 -15.15 -7.15
C PRO A 253 6.82 -15.36 -6.51
N GLN A 254 6.74 -15.46 -5.18
CA GLN A 254 5.47 -15.65 -4.46
C GLN A 254 4.70 -14.33 -4.27
N ILE A 255 5.37 -13.20 -4.52
CA ILE A 255 4.83 -11.86 -4.34
C ILE A 255 4.66 -11.22 -5.72
N SER A 256 3.47 -10.72 -6.04
CA SER A 256 3.22 -10.07 -7.33
C SER A 256 3.86 -8.69 -7.42
N GLN A 257 3.89 -7.96 -6.31
CA GLN A 257 4.56 -6.66 -6.16
C GLN A 257 4.74 -6.33 -4.67
N MET A 258 5.83 -5.63 -4.30
CA MET A 258 6.04 -5.16 -2.92
C MET A 258 6.34 -3.65 -2.83
N PRO A 259 5.32 -2.76 -2.86
CA PRO A 259 5.53 -1.37 -2.51
C PRO A 259 6.14 -1.20 -1.11
N VAL A 260 7.19 -0.38 -1.03
CA VAL A 260 7.74 0.14 0.22
C VAL A 260 7.41 1.63 0.26
N VAL A 261 6.73 2.07 1.31
CA VAL A 261 6.12 3.41 1.38
C VAL A 261 6.66 4.16 2.58
N LEU A 262 7.09 5.40 2.39
CA LEU A 262 7.50 6.29 3.47
C LEU A 262 6.32 7.15 3.93
N ILE A 263 6.03 7.12 5.23
CA ILE A 263 4.93 7.89 5.84
C ILE A 263 5.45 8.94 6.81
N PRO A 264 4.81 10.12 6.92
CA PRO A 264 5.24 11.26 7.74
C PRO A 264 4.93 11.07 9.23
N VAL A 265 5.07 9.86 9.76
CA VAL A 265 4.65 9.49 11.11
C VAL A 265 5.86 9.16 11.98
N HIS A 266 5.97 9.86 13.11
CA HIS A 266 7.00 9.66 14.13
C HIS A 266 6.34 9.10 15.40
N PHE A 267 6.56 7.81 15.67
CA PHE A 267 6.00 7.12 16.82
C PHE A 267 6.82 7.37 18.10
N GLU A 268 6.27 6.96 19.25
CA GLU A 268 6.95 6.94 20.56
C GLU A 268 7.40 8.30 21.11
N ARG A 269 6.74 9.37 20.69
CA ARG A 269 6.84 10.68 21.37
C ARG A 269 5.84 10.72 22.52
N GLY A 270 6.33 10.79 23.74
CA GLY A 270 5.47 11.06 24.90
C GLY A 270 4.95 12.50 24.86
N PRO A 271 3.76 12.80 25.41
CA PRO A 271 3.18 14.16 25.43
C PRO A 271 4.04 15.16 26.22
N LEU A 272 4.90 14.66 27.13
CA LEU A 272 5.87 15.47 27.87
C LEU A 272 7.19 15.67 27.09
N SER A 273 7.41 14.93 26.00
CA SER A 273 8.55 15.11 25.12
C SER A 273 8.30 16.31 24.22
N ARG A 274 9.06 17.38 24.43
CA ARG A 274 9.00 18.60 23.61
C ARG A 274 9.67 18.44 22.24
N SER A 275 10.13 17.24 21.89
CA SER A 275 10.84 16.99 20.65
C SER A 275 9.88 17.08 19.45
N PRO A 276 10.19 17.93 18.46
CA PRO A 276 9.37 18.04 17.26
C PRO A 276 9.37 16.72 16.48
N SER A 277 8.31 16.52 15.69
CA SER A 277 8.23 15.39 14.76
C SER A 277 9.29 15.56 13.67
N CYS A 278 10.36 14.77 13.71
CA CYS A 278 11.45 14.82 12.73
C CYS A 278 11.76 13.50 12.02
N GLN A 279 11.18 12.38 12.46
CA GLN A 279 11.38 11.05 11.87
C GLN A 279 10.16 10.59 11.07
N ARG A 280 10.38 9.63 10.18
CA ARG A 280 9.34 9.04 9.33
C ARG A 280 9.23 7.56 9.62
N SER A 281 8.16 6.93 9.17
CA SER A 281 8.01 5.47 9.29
C SER A 281 7.88 4.85 7.92
N VAL A 282 8.11 3.55 7.82
CA VAL A 282 8.06 2.80 6.56
C VAL A 282 6.97 1.76 6.62
N VAL A 283 6.18 1.64 5.57
CA VAL A 283 5.20 0.57 5.38
C VAL A 283 5.74 -0.39 4.32
N ILE A 284 5.77 -1.69 4.66
CA ILE A 284 6.02 -2.76 3.70
C ILE A 284 4.66 -3.30 3.25
N ARG A 285 4.42 -3.30 1.94
CA ARG A 285 3.16 -3.76 1.34
C ARG A 285 3.48 -4.87 0.34
N PRO A 286 3.63 -6.13 0.77
CA PRO A 286 3.69 -7.24 -0.17
C PRO A 286 2.28 -7.60 -0.64
N PHE A 287 2.08 -7.71 -1.95
CA PHE A 287 0.78 -7.95 -2.57
C PHE A 287 0.81 -9.19 -3.44
N VAL A 288 -0.24 -9.99 -3.32
CA VAL A 288 -0.49 -11.19 -4.12
C VAL A 288 -1.76 -10.99 -4.92
N THR A 289 -1.65 -11.17 -6.23
CA THR A 289 -2.75 -10.98 -7.17
C THR A 289 -2.48 -11.71 -8.49
N ASN A 290 -3.56 -12.12 -9.16
CA ASN A 290 -3.53 -12.70 -10.50
C ASN A 290 -3.73 -11.65 -11.61
N ASP A 291 -4.45 -10.55 -11.33
CA ASP A 291 -4.93 -9.59 -12.34
C ASP A 291 -4.76 -8.12 -11.95
N PHE A 292 -4.25 -7.83 -10.75
CA PHE A 292 -4.18 -6.51 -10.12
C PHE A 292 -5.53 -5.78 -9.95
N MET A 293 -6.67 -6.39 -10.28
CA MET A 293 -8.01 -5.86 -10.02
C MET A 293 -8.46 -6.16 -8.60
N THR A 294 -8.16 -7.37 -8.14
CA THR A 294 -8.32 -7.79 -6.75
C THR A 294 -7.01 -8.34 -6.22
N GLY A 295 -6.84 -8.41 -4.90
CA GLY A 295 -5.70 -9.09 -4.34
C GLY A 295 -5.64 -8.98 -2.84
N VAL A 296 -4.72 -9.74 -2.27
CA VAL A 296 -4.55 -9.86 -0.82
C VAL A 296 -3.13 -9.46 -0.43
N PRO A 297 -2.93 -8.93 0.78
CA PRO A 297 -1.58 -8.84 1.32
C PRO A 297 -0.97 -10.24 1.44
N ALA A 298 0.34 -10.36 1.30
CA ALA A 298 1.01 -11.61 1.62
C ALA A 298 0.94 -11.83 3.14
N THR A 299 0.17 -12.80 3.62
CA THR A 299 0.17 -13.17 5.04
C THR A 299 1.50 -13.79 5.46
N PRO A 300 2.22 -13.22 6.45
CA PRO A 300 3.41 -13.85 7.01
C PRO A 300 3.08 -15.21 7.64
N GLY A 301 3.96 -16.20 7.46
CA GLY A 301 3.73 -17.60 7.82
C GLY A 301 2.95 -18.42 6.78
N LYS A 302 2.35 -17.76 5.77
CA LYS A 302 1.60 -18.43 4.69
C LYS A 302 2.23 -18.23 3.32
N HIS A 303 2.38 -16.97 2.90
CA HIS A 303 2.95 -16.62 1.59
C HIS A 303 4.42 -16.18 1.68
N ILE A 304 4.84 -15.75 2.87
CA ILE A 304 6.21 -15.33 3.14
C ILE A 304 6.56 -15.74 4.57
N PRO A 305 7.70 -16.39 4.83
CA PRO A 305 8.16 -16.69 6.19
C PRO A 305 8.19 -15.45 7.08
N VAL A 306 7.82 -15.63 8.35
CA VAL A 306 7.78 -14.54 9.33
C VAL A 306 9.18 -13.96 9.52
N GLU A 307 10.20 -14.80 9.48
CA GLU A 307 11.61 -14.45 9.69
C GLU A 307 12.12 -13.47 8.62
N ILE A 308 11.64 -13.62 7.38
CA ILE A 308 12.00 -12.74 6.27
C ILE A 308 11.41 -11.35 6.50
N VAL A 309 10.14 -11.27 6.92
CA VAL A 309 9.48 -10.00 7.25
C VAL A 309 10.18 -9.34 8.45
N THR A 310 10.50 -10.11 9.49
CA THR A 310 11.27 -9.61 10.64
C THR A 310 12.63 -9.06 10.21
N MET A 311 13.34 -9.76 9.32
CA MET A 311 14.63 -9.32 8.80
C MET A 311 14.52 -8.01 7.99
N MET A 312 13.47 -7.85 7.17
CA MET A 312 13.20 -6.58 6.48
C MET A 312 13.03 -5.43 7.47
N CYS A 313 12.21 -5.65 8.51
CA CYS A 313 11.95 -4.64 9.54
C CYS A 313 13.25 -4.24 10.24
N GLN A 314 14.03 -5.20 10.71
CA GLN A 314 15.32 -4.95 11.37
C GLN A 314 16.28 -4.15 10.49
N ARG A 315 16.37 -4.45 9.17
CA ARG A 315 17.24 -3.69 8.27
C ARG A 315 16.74 -2.26 8.03
N ILE A 316 15.43 -2.08 7.86
CA ILE A 316 14.82 -0.76 7.63
C ILE A 316 14.91 0.11 8.89
N GLU A 317 14.68 -0.44 10.09
CA GLU A 317 14.74 0.31 11.35
C GLU A 317 16.13 0.91 11.62
N ASN A 318 17.20 0.33 11.04
CA ASN A 318 18.55 0.85 11.14
C ASN A 318 18.84 2.02 10.18
N VAL A 319 17.92 2.37 9.28
CA VAL A 319 18.08 3.51 8.37
C VAL A 319 17.89 4.82 9.15
N PRO A 320 18.84 5.78 9.09
CA PRO A 320 18.72 7.05 9.79
C PRO A 320 17.43 7.80 9.42
N GLY A 321 16.72 8.28 10.45
CA GLY A 321 15.47 9.02 10.30
C GLY A 321 14.22 8.14 10.21
N ILE A 322 14.35 6.81 10.29
CA ILE A 322 13.23 5.90 10.44
C ILE A 322 12.87 5.72 11.93
N SER A 323 11.59 5.89 12.23
CA SER A 323 11.00 5.74 13.56
C SER A 323 10.51 4.31 13.77
N LYS A 324 9.62 3.81 12.90
CA LYS A 324 9.07 2.46 12.97
C LYS A 324 8.81 1.87 11.58
N VAL A 325 8.62 0.56 11.55
CA VAL A 325 8.16 -0.18 10.37
C VAL A 325 6.75 -0.70 10.59
N LEU A 326 5.96 -0.70 9.53
CA LEU A 326 4.59 -1.19 9.48
C LEU A 326 4.45 -2.22 8.36
N TYR A 327 3.46 -3.11 8.50
CA TYR A 327 3.06 -4.09 7.49
C TYR A 327 1.63 -3.82 7.03
N ASP A 328 1.40 -3.62 5.74
CA ASP A 328 0.05 -3.40 5.21
C ASP A 328 -0.74 -4.73 5.15
N LEU A 329 -1.87 -4.77 5.84
CA LEU A 329 -2.77 -5.93 5.96
C LEU A 329 -3.98 -5.81 5.02
N THR A 330 -4.02 -4.78 4.17
CA THR A 330 -5.23 -4.41 3.44
C THR A 330 -5.33 -5.14 2.10
N SER A 331 -6.46 -5.81 1.89
CA SER A 331 -6.83 -6.37 0.58
C SER A 331 -7.30 -5.27 -0.38
N LYS A 332 -7.31 -5.57 -1.68
CA LYS A 332 -7.96 -4.75 -2.70
C LYS A 332 -9.26 -5.43 -3.14
N PRO A 333 -10.45 -4.82 -2.93
CA PRO A 333 -10.74 -3.62 -2.09
C PRO A 333 -10.67 -3.91 -0.58
N PRO A 334 -10.66 -2.89 0.32
CA PRO A 334 -10.82 -1.45 0.06
C PRO A 334 -9.52 -0.70 -0.23
N GLY A 335 -8.36 -1.33 -0.01
CA GLY A 335 -7.06 -0.75 -0.35
C GLY A 335 -6.80 -0.81 -1.85
N THR A 336 -5.61 -0.38 -2.26
CA THR A 336 -5.05 -0.66 -3.59
C THR A 336 -3.62 -1.19 -3.46
N THR A 337 -2.95 -1.43 -4.59
CA THR A 337 -1.56 -1.88 -4.57
C THR A 337 -0.63 -0.79 -4.03
N GLU A 338 -0.66 0.40 -4.62
CA GLU A 338 0.15 1.56 -4.20
C GLU A 338 -0.60 2.37 -3.11
N TRP A 339 0.05 3.37 -2.49
CA TRP A 339 -0.51 4.16 -1.38
C TRP A 339 -0.82 5.62 -1.71
N GLU A 340 -0.05 6.18 -2.66
CA GLU A 340 0.02 7.57 -3.18
C GLU A 340 0.13 8.67 -2.12
#